data_AF-A0A256YBQ9-F1
#
_entry.id   AF-A0A256YBQ9-F1
#
_cell.length_a   1.000
_cell.length_b   1.000
_cell.length_c   1.000
_cell.angle_alpha   90.00
_cell.angle_beta   90.00
_cell.angle_gamma   90.00
#
_symmetry.space_group_name_H-M   'P 1'
#
loop_
_entity.id
_entity.type
_entity.pdbx_description
1 polymer ?
#
loop_
_entity_poly.entity_id
_entity_poly.type
_entity_poly.pdbx_seq_one_letter_code
_entity_poly.pdbx_strand_id
1 'polypeptide(L)'
;GYDIEAKTLDIDLLEIGIPRSRQVRVKEFVRFLEKLLDEVGEITYSDLLKEASDKGFEKDLVLETLRKLKKDGIIYEPRPGVISKT
;
A
#
# COMPACT_ATOMS: atom_id res chain seq x y z
N GLY A 1 -2.56 1.92 -23.42
CA GLY A 1 -3.42 2.21 -22.27
C GLY A 1 -3.42 0.99 -21.40
N TYR A 2 -3.08 1.13 -20.14
CA TYR A 2 -3.24 0.07 -19.13
C TYR A 2 -4.39 0.50 -18.24
N ASP A 3 -5.58 0.16 -18.69
CA ASP A 3 -6.78 0.20 -17.88
C ASP A 3 -6.86 -1.14 -17.13
N ILE A 4 -6.64 -1.07 -15.83
CA ILE A 4 -7.22 -2.04 -14.91
C ILE A 4 -8.01 -1.15 -13.97
N GLU A 5 -9.32 -1.17 -14.17
CA GLU A 5 -10.31 -0.76 -13.18
C GLU A 5 -10.10 -1.62 -11.92
N ALA A 6 -9.00 -1.38 -11.21
CA ALA A 6 -8.93 -1.67 -9.79
C ALA A 6 -10.02 -0.78 -9.22
N LYS A 7 -11.21 -1.37 -9.00
CA LYS A 7 -12.33 -0.79 -8.24
C LYS A 7 -11.73 0.19 -7.27
N THR A 8 -11.84 1.47 -7.63
CA THR A 8 -11.03 2.54 -7.09
C THR A 8 -11.02 2.36 -5.60
N LEU A 9 -9.88 1.94 -5.05
CA LEU A 9 -9.57 2.24 -3.67
C LEU A 9 -9.73 3.76 -3.65
N ASP A 10 -10.84 4.24 -3.08
CA ASP A 10 -11.14 5.67 -2.94
C ASP A 10 -10.11 6.24 -1.97
N ILE A 11 -8.88 6.37 -2.48
CA ILE A 11 -7.71 6.95 -1.86
C ILE A 11 -7.94 8.46 -1.63
N ASP A 12 -9.03 9.02 -2.15
CA ASP A 12 -9.43 10.42 -1.97
C ASP A 12 -9.42 10.84 -0.50
N LEU A 13 -9.74 9.94 0.44
CA LEU A 13 -9.65 10.22 1.87
C LEU A 13 -8.20 10.36 2.39
N LEU A 14 -7.22 9.76 1.70
CA LEU A 14 -5.80 9.94 1.97
C LEU A 14 -5.30 11.32 1.55
N GLU A 15 -6.01 12.01 0.66
CA GLU A 15 -5.50 13.20 -0.05
C GLU A 15 -5.73 14.53 0.68
N ILE A 16 -6.64 14.59 1.65
CA ILE A 16 -7.02 15.83 2.31
C ILE A 16 -5.88 16.32 3.21
N GLY A 17 -5.27 17.46 2.86
CA GLY A 17 -4.24 18.13 3.66
C GLY A 17 -2.81 17.63 3.46
N ILE A 18 -2.55 16.70 2.54
CA ILE A 18 -1.20 16.28 2.17
C ILE A 18 -0.71 16.93 0.86
N PRO A 19 0.59 17.25 0.72
CA PRO A 19 1.14 17.79 -0.52
C PRO A 19 0.93 16.87 -1.72
N ARG A 20 0.75 17.46 -2.91
CA ARG A 20 0.56 16.73 -4.19
C ARG A 20 1.63 15.67 -4.43
N SER A 21 2.90 15.98 -4.13
CA SER A 21 4.01 15.03 -4.25
C SER A 21 3.82 13.79 -3.37
N ARG A 22 3.37 13.98 -2.13
CA ARG A 22 3.08 12.89 -1.20
C ARG A 22 1.88 12.06 -1.66
N GLN A 23 0.83 12.70 -2.20
CA GLN A 23 -0.31 12.00 -2.80
C GLN A 23 0.13 11.06 -3.93
N VAL A 24 1.00 11.54 -4.82
CA VAL A 24 1.56 10.71 -5.91
C VAL A 24 2.33 9.51 -5.36
N ARG A 25 3.22 9.73 -4.37
CA ARG A 25 3.99 8.65 -3.75
C ARG A 25 3.10 7.61 -3.05
N VAL A 26 2.03 8.04 -2.37
CA VAL A 26 1.05 7.13 -1.77
C VAL A 26 0.37 6.28 -2.85
N LYS A 27 -0.10 6.89 -3.94
CA LYS A 27 -0.72 6.16 -5.06
C LYS A 27 0.24 5.15 -5.71
N GLU A 28 1.49 5.53 -5.91
CA GLU A 28 2.53 4.64 -6.41
C GLU A 28 2.75 3.45 -5.47
N PHE A 29 2.82 3.71 -4.15
CA PHE A 29 3.01 2.67 -3.15
C PHE A 29 1.82 1.69 -3.10
N VAL A 30 0.57 2.20 -3.12
CA VAL A 30 -0.62 1.33 -3.10
C VAL A 30 -0.64 0.42 -4.33
N ARG A 31 -0.37 0.97 -5.52
CA ARG A 31 -0.28 0.17 -6.76
C ARG A 31 0.83 -0.87 -6.71
N PHE A 32 1.97 -0.52 -6.11
CA PHE A 32 3.05 -1.47 -5.89
C PHE A 32 2.63 -2.59 -4.94
N LEU A 33 2.03 -2.26 -3.80
CA LEU A 33 1.57 -3.22 -2.80
C LEU A 33 0.54 -4.18 -3.38
N GLU A 34 -0.43 -3.67 -4.13
CA GLU A 34 -1.45 -4.50 -4.78
C GLU A 34 -0.82 -5.51 -5.72
N LYS A 35 0.05 -5.06 -6.64
CA LYS A 35 0.76 -5.96 -7.56
C LYS A 35 1.59 -7.00 -6.82
N LEU A 36 2.29 -6.58 -5.78
CA LEU A 36 3.11 -7.49 -4.97
C LEU A 36 2.24 -8.57 -4.33
N LEU A 37 1.13 -8.20 -3.70
CA LEU A 37 0.21 -9.15 -3.07
C LEU A 37 -0.50 -10.04 -4.07
N ASP A 38 -0.82 -9.55 -5.27
CA ASP A 38 -1.38 -10.37 -6.34
C ASP A 38 -0.35 -11.42 -6.83
N GLU A 39 0.95 -11.12 -6.77
CA GLU A 39 2.04 -12.04 -7.15
C GLU A 39 2.37 -13.07 -6.06
N VAL A 40 2.43 -12.64 -4.78
CA VAL A 40 2.93 -13.49 -3.67
C VAL A 40 1.85 -13.98 -2.70
N GLY A 41 0.65 -13.40 -2.74
CA GLY A 41 -0.48 -13.68 -1.84
C GLY A 41 -0.35 -13.09 -0.43
N GLU A 42 0.77 -13.35 0.23
CA GLU A 42 1.07 -12.87 1.59
C GLU A 42 2.52 -12.42 1.70
N ILE A 43 2.79 -11.37 2.48
CA ILE A 43 4.15 -10.86 2.70
C ILE A 43 4.36 -10.44 4.16
N THR A 44 5.58 -10.63 4.69
CA THR A 44 5.91 -10.11 6.03
C THR A 44 6.10 -8.60 6.00
N TYR A 45 5.85 -7.91 7.12
CA TYR A 45 6.16 -6.48 7.25
C TYR A 45 7.62 -6.17 6.97
N SER A 46 8.54 -7.04 7.38
CA SER A 46 9.97 -6.85 7.17
C SER A 46 10.32 -6.90 5.69
N ASP A 47 9.82 -7.90 4.97
CA ASP A 47 10.09 -8.05 3.55
C ASP A 47 9.44 -6.94 2.74
N LEU A 48 8.19 -6.56 3.08
CA LEU A 48 7.53 -5.44 2.43
C LEU A 48 8.28 -4.13 2.62
N LEU A 49 8.79 -3.85 3.83
CA LEU A 49 9.59 -2.64 4.08
C LEU A 49 10.88 -2.63 3.27
N LYS A 50 11.52 -3.79 3.11
CA LYS A 50 12.72 -3.94 2.27
C LYS A 50 12.38 -3.69 0.79
N GLU A 51 11.40 -4.39 0.24
CA GLU A 51 10.97 -4.21 -1.16
C GLU A 51 10.51 -2.78 -1.45
N ALA A 52 9.81 -2.15 -0.50
CA ALA A 52 9.39 -0.77 -0.62
C ALA A 52 10.59 0.21 -0.60
N SER A 53 11.55 -0.02 0.30
CA SER A 53 12.80 0.76 0.37
C SER A 53 13.64 0.61 -0.90
N ASP A 54 13.71 -0.59 -1.46
CA ASP A 54 14.43 -0.87 -2.72
C ASP A 54 13.78 -0.13 -3.92
N LYS A 55 12.48 0.20 -3.83
CA LYS A 55 11.74 1.07 -4.77
C LYS A 55 11.73 2.55 -4.37
N GLY A 56 12.47 2.91 -3.33
CA GLY A 56 12.67 4.29 -2.85
C GLY A 56 11.52 4.85 -2.02
N PHE A 57 10.57 4.04 -1.56
CA PHE A 57 9.50 4.51 -0.68
C PHE A 57 10.02 4.80 0.72
N GLU A 58 9.64 5.94 1.27
CA GLU A 58 9.99 6.32 2.63
C GLU A 58 9.24 5.43 3.64
N LYS A 59 9.96 4.96 4.65
CA LYS A 59 9.42 4.08 5.69
C LYS A 59 8.17 4.66 6.36
N ASP A 60 8.17 5.96 6.69
CA ASP A 60 7.02 6.61 7.32
C ASP A 60 5.79 6.62 6.39
N LEU A 61 5.98 6.88 5.10
CA LEU A 61 4.91 6.81 4.11
C LEU A 61 4.33 5.40 4.00
N VAL A 62 5.19 4.38 3.96
CA VAL A 62 4.79 2.97 3.92
C VAL A 62 3.96 2.62 5.15
N LEU A 63 4.48 2.90 6.35
CA LEU A 63 3.82 2.56 7.61
C LEU A 63 2.49 3.29 7.79
N GLU A 64 2.43 4.58 7.43
CA GLU A 64 1.19 5.35 7.48
C GLU A 64 0.15 4.76 6.52
N THR A 65 0.56 4.46 5.28
CA THR A 65 -0.34 3.91 4.28
C THR A 65 -0.86 2.54 4.70
N LEU A 66 0.01 1.64 5.17
CA LEU A 66 -0.41 0.32 5.67
C LEU A 66 -1.40 0.41 6.83
N ARG A 67 -1.18 1.32 7.78
CA ARG A 67 -2.13 1.55 8.89
C ARG A 67 -3.51 1.96 8.37
N LYS A 68 -3.57 2.84 7.38
CA LYS A 68 -4.84 3.30 6.80
C LYS A 68 -5.52 2.18 6.01
N LEU A 69 -4.79 1.50 5.13
CA LEU A 69 -5.32 0.35 4.38
C LEU A 69 -5.86 -0.75 5.30
N LYS A 70 -5.19 -1.02 6.42
CA LYS A 70 -5.65 -2.00 7.42
C LYS A 70 -6.90 -1.51 8.15
N LYS A 71 -6.96 -0.22 8.53
CA LYS A 71 -8.12 0.39 9.17
C LYS A 71 -9.36 0.35 8.25
N ASP A 72 -9.15 0.56 6.97
CA ASP A 72 -10.21 0.60 5.95
C ASP A 72 -10.60 -0.81 5.46
N GLY A 73 -9.94 -1.85 5.97
CA GLY A 73 -10.24 -3.25 5.64
C GLY A 73 -9.78 -3.68 4.25
N ILE A 74 -8.91 -2.91 3.60
CA ILE A 74 -8.36 -3.21 2.27
C ILE A 74 -7.32 -4.32 2.35
N ILE A 75 -6.54 -4.31 3.44
CA ILE A 75 -5.61 -5.37 3.80
C ILE A 75 -5.90 -5.83 5.22
N TYR A 76 -5.46 -7.03 5.55
CA TYR A 76 -5.56 -7.57 6.90
C TYR A 76 -4.27 -8.30 7.30
N GLU A 77 -4.21 -8.67 8.57
CA GLU A 77 -3.08 -9.36 9.16
C GLU A 77 -3.50 -10.77 9.58
N PRO A 78 -3.37 -11.79 8.70
CA PRO A 78 -3.80 -13.17 9.00
C PRO A 78 -3.03 -13.76 10.18
N ARG A 79 -1.77 -13.37 10.33
CA ARG A 79 -0.86 -13.79 11.39
C ARG A 79 0.02 -12.60 11.79
N PRO A 80 0.51 -12.53 13.04
CA PRO A 80 1.35 -11.43 13.50
C PRO A 80 2.50 -11.12 12.53
N GLY A 81 2.55 -9.89 12.04
CA GLY A 81 3.60 -9.43 11.13
C GLY A 81 3.45 -9.84 9.66
N VAL A 82 2.32 -10.42 9.25
CA VAL A 82 2.04 -10.81 7.85
C VAL A 82 0.90 -9.98 7.28
N ILE A 83 1.01 -9.53 6.04
CA ILE A 83 0.01 -8.73 5.34
C ILE A 83 -0.57 -9.54 4.19
N SER A 84 -1.90 -9.49 4.04
CA SER A 84 -2.62 -10.06 2.90
C SER A 84 -3.82 -9.18 2.49
N LYS A 85 -4.35 -9.39 1.29
CA LYS A 85 -5.51 -8.69 0.73
C LYS A 85 -6.80 -9.32 1.27
N THR A 86 -7.71 -8.51 1.79
CA THR A 86 -8.98 -8.97 2.39
C THR A 86 -9.86 -9.73 1.41
#